data_AF-A0A7W3TPD0-F1
#
_entry.id   AF-A0A7W3TPD0-F1
#
_cell.length_a   1.000
_cell.length_b   1.000
_cell.length_c   1.000
_cell.angle_alpha   90.00
_cell.angle_beta   90.00
_cell.angle_gamma   90.00
#
_symmetry.space_group_name_H-M   'P 1'
#
loop_
_entity.id
_entity.type
_entity.pdbx_description
1 polymer ?
#
loop_
_entity_poly.entity_id
_entity_poly.type
_entity_poly.pdbx_seq_one_letter_code
_entity_poly.pdbx_strand_id
1 'polypeptide(L)'
;MIQRLLATLCLVALPCLSSAATFGDCTGAPQEAIGEVPPSVSDWAALACTPDGQLLTAPPGLSWKFVTTLGAFVLPAGFGQSAAQPGPAYFRDIQVQDIPLDHALARHAAAMLNDGLAPIDVPWRTAQVVSLTNTRAQGIRVFVFENETMRWGMLCDWSGEQCSTRHRFMVLDVRDATPAP
;
A
#
# COMPACT_ATOMS: atom_id res chain seq x y z
N MET A 1 -26.81 -55.45 21.91
CA MET A 1 -27.27 -54.35 21.05
C MET A 1 -26.38 -53.15 21.32
N ILE A 2 -25.60 -52.78 20.31
CA ILE A 2 -24.53 -51.77 20.31
C ILE A 2 -25.13 -50.42 19.86
N GLN A 3 -24.47 -49.29 20.16
CA GLN A 3 -24.58 -47.92 19.57
C GLN A 3 -25.08 -46.85 20.55
N ARG A 4 -24.52 -45.64 20.66
CA ARG A 4 -23.52 -44.90 19.87
C ARG A 4 -22.96 -43.78 20.76
N LEU A 5 -21.64 -43.70 20.91
CA LEU A 5 -20.95 -42.52 21.42
C LEU A 5 -20.83 -41.51 20.26
N LEU A 6 -21.50 -40.36 20.36
CA LEU A 6 -21.26 -39.23 19.46
C LEU A 6 -20.05 -38.44 19.97
N ALA A 7 -18.93 -38.57 19.24
CA ALA A 7 -17.78 -37.69 19.39
C ALA A 7 -18.02 -36.43 18.55
N THR A 8 -18.30 -35.31 19.21
CA THR A 8 -18.40 -33.99 18.59
C THR A 8 -16.99 -33.49 18.27
N LEU A 9 -16.59 -33.59 17.00
CA LEU A 9 -15.33 -33.05 16.48
C LEU A 9 -15.46 -31.53 16.37
N CYS A 10 -14.85 -30.79 17.29
CA CYS A 10 -14.77 -29.34 17.24
C CYS A 10 -13.62 -28.95 16.27
N LEU A 11 -13.96 -28.66 15.01
CA LEU A 11 -13.01 -28.06 14.07
C LEU A 11 -12.72 -26.62 14.51
N VAL A 12 -11.62 -26.43 15.24
CA VAL A 12 -11.05 -25.10 15.50
C VAL A 12 -10.37 -24.64 14.21
N ALA A 13 -11.02 -23.75 13.47
CA ALA A 13 -10.40 -23.05 12.35
C ALA A 13 -9.32 -22.11 12.90
N LEU A 14 -8.05 -22.52 12.82
CA LEU A 14 -6.94 -21.61 13.02
C LEU A 14 -6.91 -20.63 11.83
N PRO A 15 -6.98 -19.30 12.06
CA PRO A 15 -6.69 -18.36 11.00
C PRO A 15 -5.22 -18.55 10.58
N CYS A 16 -4.99 -18.87 9.32
CA CYS A 16 -3.67 -18.76 8.72
C CYS A 16 -3.22 -17.31 8.89
N LEU A 17 -2.25 -17.07 9.77
CA LEU A 17 -1.51 -15.82 9.83
C LEU A 17 -0.70 -15.72 8.54
N SER A 18 -1.28 -15.10 7.52
CA SER A 18 -0.51 -14.60 6.38
C SER A 18 0.47 -13.57 6.93
N SER A 19 1.75 -13.94 7.00
CA SER A 19 2.82 -13.04 7.44
C SER A 19 2.89 -11.88 6.45
N ALA A 20 2.56 -10.67 6.91
CA ALA A 20 2.83 -9.46 6.15
C ALA A 20 4.34 -9.29 6.01
N ALA A 21 4.81 -8.92 4.83
CA ALA A 21 6.23 -9.01 4.51
C ALA A 21 6.95 -7.70 4.84
N THR A 22 8.04 -7.83 5.58
CA THR A 22 9.01 -6.77 5.83
C THR A 22 10.38 -7.22 5.34
N PHE A 23 11.06 -6.35 4.59
CA PHE A 23 12.34 -6.65 3.95
C PHE A 23 13.47 -5.78 4.51
N GLY A 24 14.66 -6.38 4.60
CA GLY A 24 15.84 -5.70 5.14
C GLY A 24 15.93 -5.78 6.66
N ASP A 25 16.96 -5.13 7.21
CA ASP A 25 17.20 -5.07 8.65
C ASP A 25 16.55 -3.83 9.24
N CYS A 26 15.52 -4.04 10.06
CA CYS A 26 14.84 -2.99 10.80
C CYS A 26 15.40 -2.81 12.23
N THR A 27 16.53 -3.45 12.55
CA THR A 27 17.20 -3.29 13.85
C THR A 27 17.55 -1.83 14.07
N GLY A 28 17.04 -1.24 15.16
CA GLY A 28 17.21 0.18 15.48
C GLY A 28 16.04 1.07 15.11
N ALA A 29 14.96 0.53 14.52
CA ALA A 29 13.69 1.24 14.43
C ALA A 29 13.19 1.61 15.84
N PRO A 30 12.62 2.82 16.03
CA PRO A 30 12.08 3.23 17.32
C PRO A 30 10.87 2.36 17.69
N GLN A 31 10.55 2.27 18.99
CA GLN A 31 9.52 1.34 19.49
C GLN A 31 8.13 1.61 18.89
N GLU A 32 7.84 2.87 18.54
CA GLU A 32 6.60 3.29 17.92
C GLU A 32 6.53 3.03 16.40
N ALA A 33 7.61 2.54 15.78
CA ALA A 33 7.59 2.20 14.36
C ALA A 33 6.80 0.91 14.13
N ILE A 34 5.98 0.87 13.09
CA ILE A 34 5.31 -0.37 12.70
C ILE A 34 6.31 -1.33 12.04
N GLY A 35 6.15 -2.61 12.37
CA GLY A 35 6.98 -3.68 11.84
C GLY A 35 6.42 -4.30 10.56
N GLU A 36 5.13 -4.12 10.26
CA GLU A 36 4.42 -4.81 9.18
C GLU A 36 3.29 -3.93 8.63
N VAL A 37 2.88 -4.17 7.37
CA VAL A 37 1.68 -3.54 6.80
C VAL A 37 0.42 -4.30 7.22
N PRO A 38 -0.76 -3.65 7.25
CA PRO A 38 -2.03 -4.35 7.48
C PRO A 38 -2.29 -5.47 6.46
N PRO A 39 -2.93 -6.59 6.85
CA PRO A 39 -3.21 -7.69 5.93
C PRO A 39 -3.97 -7.29 4.67
N SER A 40 -4.87 -6.30 4.78
CA SER A 40 -5.70 -5.77 3.68
C SER A 40 -4.91 -5.12 2.54
N VAL A 41 -3.62 -4.86 2.72
CA VAL A 41 -2.74 -4.30 1.68
C VAL A 41 -1.48 -5.14 1.45
N SER A 42 -1.31 -6.22 2.21
CA SER A 42 -0.10 -7.06 2.19
C SER A 42 0.12 -7.80 0.87
N ASP A 43 -0.90 -7.91 0.02
CA ASP A 43 -0.81 -8.51 -1.32
C ASP A 43 -0.16 -7.58 -2.35
N TRP A 44 -0.09 -6.27 -2.08
CA TRP A 44 0.54 -5.30 -2.98
C TRP A 44 1.49 -4.31 -2.35
N ALA A 45 1.52 -4.23 -1.02
CA ALA A 45 2.42 -3.39 -0.26
C ALA A 45 3.24 -4.20 0.74
N ALA A 46 4.42 -3.70 1.04
CA ALA A 46 5.32 -4.22 2.04
C ALA A 46 6.15 -3.08 2.63
N LEU A 47 6.73 -3.31 3.81
CA LEU A 47 7.73 -2.41 4.38
C LEU A 47 9.13 -2.88 3.99
N ALA A 48 10.01 -1.93 3.66
CA ALA A 48 11.43 -2.19 3.51
C ALA A 48 12.22 -1.23 4.38
N CYS A 49 13.20 -1.76 5.12
CA CYS A 49 14.11 -0.97 5.94
C CYS A 49 15.42 -0.69 5.19
N THR A 50 15.85 0.56 5.22
CA THR A 50 17.08 1.08 4.62
C THR A 50 17.85 1.90 5.67
N PRO A 51 19.12 2.27 5.41
CA PRO A 51 19.85 3.20 6.28
C PRO A 51 19.15 4.54 6.49
N ASP A 52 18.30 4.96 5.55
CA ASP A 52 17.54 6.21 5.59
C ASP A 52 16.15 6.06 6.25
N GLY A 53 15.83 4.88 6.78
CA GLY A 53 14.56 4.58 7.45
C GLY A 53 13.69 3.59 6.69
N GLN A 54 12.37 3.72 6.80
CA GLN A 54 11.42 2.81 6.16
C GLN A 54 10.90 3.34 4.82
N LEU A 55 10.65 2.41 3.92
CA LEU A 55 9.93 2.59 2.66
C LEU A 55 8.68 1.72 2.65
N LEU A 56 7.58 2.24 2.13
CA LEU A 56 6.45 1.45 1.67
C LEU A 56 6.67 1.15 0.18
N THR A 57 6.64 -0.13 -0.18
CA THR A 57 7.06 -0.59 -1.51
C THR A 57 6.27 -1.83 -1.94
N ALA A 58 6.50 -2.30 -3.16
CA ALA A 58 5.92 -3.54 -3.67
C ALA A 58 6.55 -4.78 -3.00
N PRO A 59 5.77 -5.83 -2.69
CA PRO A 59 6.32 -7.12 -2.28
C PRO A 59 7.02 -7.83 -3.46
N PRO A 60 7.83 -8.87 -3.20
CA PRO A 60 8.48 -9.68 -4.21
C PRO A 60 7.51 -10.20 -5.26
N GLY A 61 7.90 -10.11 -6.52
CA GLY A 61 7.05 -10.47 -7.66
C GLY A 61 6.16 -9.34 -8.14
N LEU A 62 6.04 -8.24 -7.41
CA LEU A 62 5.36 -7.03 -7.86
C LEU A 62 6.33 -5.86 -8.03
N SER A 63 5.91 -4.86 -8.79
CA SER A 63 6.63 -3.60 -8.94
C SER A 63 5.66 -2.43 -8.96
N TRP A 64 5.96 -1.38 -8.19
CA TRP A 64 5.27 -0.10 -8.32
C TRP A 64 6.03 0.77 -9.31
N LYS A 65 5.33 1.26 -10.32
CA LYS A 65 5.90 2.13 -11.36
C LYS A 65 5.15 3.44 -11.44
N PHE A 66 5.86 4.56 -11.56
CA PHE A 66 5.24 5.83 -11.89
C PHE A 66 4.48 5.70 -13.22
N VAL A 67 3.25 6.21 -13.30
CA VAL A 67 2.45 6.11 -14.53
C VAL A 67 3.14 6.84 -15.69
N THR A 68 3.75 7.99 -15.42
CA THR A 68 4.29 8.87 -16.48
C THR A 68 5.65 8.40 -17.01
N THR A 69 6.51 7.85 -16.15
CA THR A 69 7.91 7.55 -16.52
C THR A 69 8.22 6.06 -16.58
N LEU A 70 7.33 5.20 -16.06
CA LEU A 70 7.58 3.77 -15.81
C LEU A 70 8.80 3.51 -14.91
N GLY A 71 9.35 4.55 -14.26
CA GLY A 71 10.39 4.45 -13.26
C GLY A 71 9.85 3.80 -11.98
N ALA A 72 10.72 3.20 -11.18
CA ALA A 72 10.32 2.60 -9.91
C ALA A 72 9.73 3.66 -8.97
N PHE A 73 8.60 3.34 -8.36
CA PHE A 73 7.97 4.12 -7.31
C PHE A 73 8.17 3.42 -5.97
N VAL A 74 8.60 4.16 -4.96
CA VAL A 74 8.61 3.75 -3.56
C VAL A 74 8.18 4.95 -2.74
N LEU A 75 7.58 4.72 -1.58
CA LEU A 75 7.11 5.78 -0.71
C LEU A 75 7.93 5.80 0.58
N PRO A 76 8.90 6.71 0.72
CA PRO A 76 9.69 6.81 1.94
C PRO A 76 8.86 7.37 3.09
N ALA A 77 9.05 6.87 4.31
CA ALA A 77 8.46 7.42 5.53
C ALA A 77 8.92 8.87 5.81
N GLY A 78 10.02 9.30 5.20
CA GLY A 78 10.56 10.66 5.28
C GLY A 78 9.79 11.72 4.46
N PHE A 79 8.57 11.44 4.01
CA PHE A 79 7.73 12.45 3.37
C PHE A 79 7.54 13.67 4.29
N GLY A 80 7.58 14.87 3.72
CA GLY A 80 7.47 16.12 4.47
C GLY A 80 8.74 16.53 5.24
N GLN A 81 9.85 15.78 5.14
CA GLN A 81 11.11 16.12 5.79
C GLN A 81 11.62 17.50 5.36
N SER A 82 11.95 18.33 6.34
CA SER A 82 12.68 19.58 6.15
C SER A 82 14.17 19.37 6.44
N ALA A 83 15.01 20.29 5.94
CA ALA A 83 16.45 20.29 6.23
C ALA A 83 16.77 20.36 7.75
N ALA A 84 15.84 20.85 8.57
CA ALA A 84 15.99 20.96 10.01
C ALA A 84 15.77 19.63 10.78
N GLN A 85 15.28 18.59 10.10
CA GLN A 85 15.05 17.27 10.69
C GLN A 85 15.81 16.19 9.90
N PRO A 86 17.16 16.19 9.97
CA PRO A 86 17.96 15.16 9.32
C PRO A 86 17.79 13.80 10.01
N GLY A 87 18.12 12.71 9.29
CA GLY A 87 18.12 11.35 9.83
C GLY A 87 16.96 10.48 9.31
N PRO A 88 16.90 9.22 9.75
CA PRO A 88 15.92 8.25 9.27
C PRO A 88 14.51 8.59 9.72
N ALA A 89 13.53 8.09 8.98
CA ALA A 89 12.11 8.20 9.31
C ALA A 89 11.42 6.85 9.22
N TYR A 90 10.41 6.63 10.05
CA TYR A 90 9.70 5.36 10.13
C TYR A 90 8.20 5.61 10.05
N PHE A 91 7.46 4.65 9.50
CA PHE A 91 6.01 4.68 9.61
C PHE A 91 5.62 4.36 11.05
N ARG A 92 4.72 5.16 11.59
CA ARG A 92 4.13 4.96 12.92
C ARG A 92 2.74 4.34 12.83
N ASP A 93 2.00 4.63 11.76
CA ASP A 93 0.65 4.12 11.58
C ASP A 93 0.31 3.97 10.10
N ILE A 94 -0.43 2.90 9.78
CA ILE A 94 -1.03 2.62 8.47
C ILE A 94 -2.48 2.22 8.71
N GLN A 95 -3.40 3.11 8.34
CA GLN A 95 -4.83 2.84 8.40
C GLN A 95 -5.38 2.63 7.00
N VAL A 96 -6.12 1.55 6.80
CA VAL A 96 -6.71 1.19 5.51
C VAL A 96 -8.22 1.24 5.65
N GLN A 97 -8.86 1.94 4.71
CA GLN A 97 -10.32 2.03 4.65
C GLN A 97 -10.80 1.82 3.21
N ASP A 98 -11.70 0.88 3.01
CA ASP A 98 -12.47 0.79 1.78
C ASP A 98 -13.45 1.97 1.73
N ILE A 99 -13.47 2.69 0.63
CA ILE A 99 -14.39 3.82 0.42
C ILE A 99 -15.25 3.60 -0.83
N PRO A 100 -16.53 4.01 -0.82
CA PRO A 100 -17.36 3.96 -2.01
C PRO A 100 -16.75 4.76 -3.16
N LEU A 101 -16.87 4.26 -4.39
CA LEU A 101 -16.35 4.94 -5.59
C LEU A 101 -17.01 6.31 -5.85
N ASP A 102 -18.24 6.50 -5.38
CA ASP A 102 -18.98 7.76 -5.46
C ASP A 102 -18.65 8.75 -4.32
N HIS A 103 -17.85 8.32 -3.33
CA HIS A 103 -17.35 9.19 -2.28
C HIS A 103 -16.56 10.37 -2.86
N ALA A 104 -16.73 11.58 -2.32
CA ALA A 104 -16.14 12.80 -2.88
C ALA A 104 -14.62 12.70 -3.05
N LEU A 105 -13.91 12.18 -2.03
CA LEU A 105 -12.47 11.96 -2.08
C LEU A 105 -12.05 10.91 -3.12
N ALA A 106 -12.81 9.81 -3.27
CA ALA A 106 -12.53 8.79 -4.28
C ALA A 106 -12.65 9.38 -5.70
N ARG A 107 -13.75 10.12 -5.97
CA ARG A 107 -13.96 10.76 -7.26
C ARG A 107 -12.89 11.80 -7.58
N HIS A 108 -12.50 12.60 -6.60
CA HIS A 108 -11.43 13.57 -6.76
C HIS A 108 -10.09 12.89 -7.09
N ALA A 109 -9.67 11.92 -6.28
CA ALA A 109 -8.42 11.20 -6.52
C ALA A 109 -8.43 10.42 -7.85
N ALA A 110 -9.56 9.81 -8.24
CA ALA A 110 -9.71 9.15 -9.53
C ALA A 110 -9.64 10.13 -10.72
N ALA A 111 -10.23 11.32 -10.58
CA ALA A 111 -10.11 12.37 -11.60
C ALA A 111 -8.65 12.82 -11.76
N MET A 112 -7.96 13.07 -10.65
CA MET A 112 -6.53 13.43 -10.65
C MET A 112 -5.65 12.29 -11.18
N LEU A 113 -6.02 11.03 -10.92
CA LEU A 113 -5.31 9.86 -11.45
C LEU A 113 -5.38 9.82 -12.97
N ASN A 114 -6.54 10.12 -13.54
CA ASN A 114 -6.81 10.09 -14.96
C ASN A 114 -6.40 11.37 -15.70
N ASP A 115 -6.06 12.45 -14.98
CA ASP A 115 -5.74 13.74 -15.58
C ASP A 115 -4.58 13.64 -16.57
N GLY A 116 -4.81 14.08 -17.81
CA GLY A 116 -3.82 14.01 -18.89
C GLY A 116 -3.47 12.59 -19.37
N LEU A 117 -4.26 11.57 -19.03
CA LEU A 117 -4.13 10.22 -19.57
C LEU A 117 -5.22 9.94 -20.62
N ALA A 118 -4.97 8.93 -21.47
CA ALA A 118 -6.03 8.37 -22.28
C ALA A 118 -7.13 7.79 -21.39
N PRO A 119 -8.42 7.83 -21.80
CA PRO A 119 -9.50 7.22 -21.05
C PRO A 119 -9.20 5.76 -20.71
N ILE A 120 -9.48 5.38 -19.46
CA ILE A 120 -9.42 3.98 -19.04
C ILE A 120 -10.79 3.37 -19.34
N ASP A 121 -10.84 2.44 -20.29
CA ASP A 121 -12.08 1.81 -20.74
C ASP A 121 -12.67 0.83 -19.71
N VAL A 122 -11.87 0.40 -18.73
CA VAL A 122 -12.28 -0.53 -17.67
C VAL A 122 -12.55 0.23 -16.38
N PRO A 123 -13.81 0.29 -15.91
CA PRO A 123 -14.16 1.04 -14.71
C PRO A 123 -13.50 0.44 -13.45
N TRP A 124 -13.16 1.31 -12.50
CA TRP A 124 -12.74 0.90 -11.17
C TRP A 124 -13.87 0.12 -10.47
N ARG A 125 -13.49 -0.92 -9.73
CA ARG A 125 -14.40 -1.76 -8.93
C ARG A 125 -14.31 -1.45 -7.45
N THR A 126 -13.12 -1.09 -6.98
CA THR A 126 -12.86 -0.76 -5.59
C THR A 126 -12.03 0.50 -5.48
N ALA A 127 -12.16 1.18 -4.33
CA ALA A 127 -11.28 2.25 -3.91
C ALA A 127 -10.93 2.06 -2.44
N GLN A 128 -9.65 2.18 -2.11
CA GLN A 128 -9.14 2.16 -0.75
C GLN A 128 -8.40 3.45 -0.47
N VAL A 129 -8.48 3.93 0.77
CA VAL A 129 -7.60 4.98 1.30
C VAL A 129 -6.66 4.36 2.29
N VAL A 130 -5.37 4.52 2.03
CA VAL A 130 -4.29 4.18 2.95
C VAL A 130 -3.77 5.47 3.56
N SER A 131 -4.16 5.73 4.81
CA SER A 131 -3.68 6.87 5.59
C SER A 131 -2.39 6.48 6.30
N LEU A 132 -1.32 7.21 6.04
CA LEU A 132 0.02 6.93 6.54
C LEU A 132 0.44 8.05 7.49
N THR A 133 0.96 7.72 8.67
CA THR A 133 1.68 8.69 9.51
C THR A 133 3.07 8.21 9.84
N ASN A 134 4.02 9.14 9.91
CA ASN A 134 5.40 8.84 10.28
C ASN A 134 5.70 9.21 11.74
N THR A 135 6.88 8.82 12.22
CA THR A 135 7.37 9.14 13.58
C THR A 135 7.58 10.64 13.84
N ARG A 136 7.44 11.49 12.81
CA ARG A 136 7.52 12.95 12.90
C ARG A 136 6.14 13.61 12.90
N ALA A 137 5.08 12.83 13.07
CA ALA A 137 3.68 13.25 13.06
C ALA A 137 3.23 13.93 11.75
N GLN A 138 3.90 13.65 10.64
CA GLN A 138 3.45 14.04 9.31
C GLN A 138 2.53 12.95 8.76
N GLY A 139 1.57 13.35 7.92
CA GLY A 139 0.61 12.43 7.32
C GLY A 139 0.38 12.68 5.84
N ILE A 140 0.10 11.60 5.11
CA ILE A 140 -0.28 11.57 3.70
C ILE A 140 -1.38 10.51 3.49
N ARG A 141 -2.06 10.58 2.35
CA ARG A 141 -3.03 9.56 1.93
C ARG A 141 -2.63 8.99 0.58
N VAL A 142 -2.71 7.68 0.45
CA VAL A 142 -2.62 6.99 -0.84
C VAL A 142 -4.00 6.42 -1.15
N PHE A 143 -4.58 6.90 -2.25
CA PHE A 143 -5.80 6.31 -2.80
C PHE A 143 -5.39 5.20 -3.76
N VAL A 144 -5.94 4.01 -3.57
CA VAL A 144 -5.69 2.85 -4.43
C VAL A 144 -6.98 2.44 -5.09
N PHE A 145 -6.95 2.33 -6.41
CA PHE A 145 -8.07 1.94 -7.24
C PHE A 145 -7.73 0.63 -7.94
N GLU A 146 -8.70 -0.27 -8.00
CA GLU A 146 -8.51 -1.57 -8.63
C GLU A 146 -9.69 -1.93 -9.52
N ASN A 147 -9.38 -2.57 -10.65
CA ASN A 147 -10.33 -3.23 -11.53
C ASN A 147 -9.83 -4.66 -11.81
N GLU A 148 -10.40 -5.33 -12.82
CA GLU A 148 -10.07 -6.75 -13.09
C GLU A 148 -8.64 -6.99 -13.55
N THR A 149 -7.95 -5.96 -14.05
CA THR A 149 -6.64 -6.11 -14.71
C THR A 149 -5.56 -5.22 -14.13
N MET A 150 -5.92 -4.22 -13.33
CA MET A 150 -5.02 -3.17 -12.92
C MET A 150 -5.30 -2.69 -11.50
N ARG A 151 -4.22 -2.36 -10.79
CA ARG A 151 -4.24 -1.65 -9.51
C ARG A 151 -3.37 -0.41 -9.59
N TRP A 152 -3.95 0.75 -9.34
CA TRP A 152 -3.31 2.06 -9.50
C TRP A 152 -3.41 2.86 -8.21
N GLY A 153 -2.39 3.66 -7.93
CA GLY A 153 -2.31 4.47 -6.73
C GLY A 153 -2.12 5.96 -7.03
N MET A 154 -2.67 6.81 -6.17
CA MET A 154 -2.52 8.26 -6.20
C MET A 154 -2.12 8.76 -4.81
N LEU A 155 -1.00 9.46 -4.73
CA LEU A 155 -0.57 10.13 -3.52
C LEU A 155 -1.23 11.51 -3.39
N CYS A 156 -1.85 11.75 -2.24
CA CYS A 156 -2.43 13.02 -1.84
C CYS A 156 -1.92 13.44 -0.46
N ASP A 157 -2.13 14.72 -0.13
CA ASP A 157 -1.93 15.23 1.22
C ASP A 157 -2.87 14.58 2.24
N TRP A 158 -2.74 14.98 3.51
CA TRP A 158 -3.58 14.43 4.58
C TRP A 158 -5.08 14.70 4.40
N SER A 159 -5.46 15.84 3.81
CA SER A 159 -6.87 16.16 3.54
C SER A 159 -7.45 15.24 2.45
N GLY A 160 -6.61 14.84 1.48
CA GLY A 160 -7.03 14.12 0.28
C GLY A 160 -7.56 15.03 -0.82
N GLU A 161 -7.46 16.36 -0.64
CA GLU A 161 -7.89 17.35 -1.62
C GLU A 161 -6.74 17.83 -2.52
N GLN A 162 -5.48 17.60 -2.11
CA GLN A 162 -4.32 17.94 -2.91
C GLN A 162 -3.58 16.68 -3.34
N CYS A 163 -3.95 16.18 -4.51
CA CYS A 163 -3.33 15.00 -5.12
C CYS A 163 -2.27 15.40 -6.15
N SER A 164 -1.16 14.66 -6.19
CA SER A 164 -0.05 14.97 -7.09
C SER A 164 -0.05 14.05 -8.31
N THR A 165 -0.37 14.59 -9.49
CA THR A 165 -0.30 13.85 -10.77
C THR A 165 1.11 13.35 -11.11
N ARG A 166 2.15 13.82 -10.42
CA ARG A 166 3.53 13.33 -10.52
C ARG A 166 3.80 12.09 -9.66
N HIS A 167 2.95 11.81 -8.68
CA HIS A 167 3.10 10.71 -7.72
C HIS A 167 1.96 9.69 -7.84
N ARG A 168 1.43 9.53 -9.05
CA ARG A 168 0.58 8.40 -9.41
C ARG A 168 1.42 7.22 -9.86
N PHE A 169 1.01 6.02 -9.47
CA PHE A 169 1.73 4.80 -9.79
C PHE A 169 0.76 3.66 -10.17
N MET A 170 1.31 2.65 -10.82
CA MET A 170 0.63 1.39 -11.12
C MET A 170 1.36 0.25 -10.39
N VAL A 171 0.62 -0.75 -9.96
CA VAL A 171 1.14 -2.00 -9.42
C VAL A 171 1.15 -3.02 -10.56
N LEU A 172 2.34 -3.53 -10.87
CA LEU A 172 2.56 -4.49 -11.94
C LEU A 172 3.00 -5.83 -11.36
N ASP A 173 2.44 -6.91 -11.90
CA ASP A 173 3.00 -8.24 -11.71
C ASP A 173 4.21 -8.44 -12.62
N VAL A 174 5.35 -8.76 -12.03
CA VAL A 174 6.61 -8.96 -12.75
C VAL A 174 7.09 -10.41 -12.66
N ARG A 175 6.30 -11.32 -12.09
CA ARG A 175 6.65 -12.75 -11.99
C ARG A 175 6.72 -13.43 -13.37
N ASP A 176 5.89 -12.96 -14.30
CA ASP A 176 5.81 -13.48 -15.67
C ASP A 176 6.59 -12.64 -16.69
N ALA A 177 7.30 -11.59 -16.24
CA ALA A 177 8.17 -10.81 -17.10
C ALA A 177 9.40 -11.64 -17.49
N THR A 178 9.30 -12.36 -18.60
CA THR A 178 10.45 -13.02 -19.22
C THR A 178 11.51 -11.94 -19.46
N PRO A 179 12.77 -12.11 -19.01
CA PRO A 179 13.83 -11.15 -19.33
C PRO A 179 13.87 -10.97 -20.84
N ALA A 180 13.81 -9.73 -21.32
CA ALA A 180 14.07 -9.46 -22.72
C ALA A 180 15.46 -10.04 -23.07
N PRO A 181 15.60 -10.75 -24.21
CA PRO A 181 16.86 -11.37 -24.61
C PRO A 181 17.99 -10.35 -24.82
#